data_AF-A0A6I7WBI9-F1
#
_entry.id   AF-A0A6I7WBI9-F1
#
_cell.length_a   1.000
_cell.length_b   1.000
_cell.length_c   1.000
_cell.angle_alpha   90.00
_cell.angle_beta   90.00
_cell.angle_gamma   90.00
#
_symmetry.space_group_name_H-M   'P 1'
#
loop_
_entity.id
_entity.type
_entity.pdbx_description
1 polymer ?
#
loop_
_entity_poly.entity_id
_entity_poly.type
_entity_poly.pdbx_seq_one_letter_code
_entity_poly.pdbx_strand_id
1 'polypeptide(L)'
;TNKFSFISYLHSTKKLYHFMAAEFSNIPRFEFNNYYKWAAEQLPGMHFDEWVNEVQYEEGNFRVHTSKRIILAKNLILGIGSIPYFPEHAVLDIDRHAYHGTEYCKKNKETFRNKKVVVVGGGQTGAEVFFDLFTNKTALPKELTWISRRSLFNPMEESPFHTEIFTPYFSECFYSLDLDSKEKLLAQHKLASDGVSSDILQNIYKELYFN
;
A
#
# COMPACT_ATOMS: atom_id res chain seq x y z
N THR A 1 28.62 -0.70 -3.39
CA THR A 1 27.18 -0.81 -3.74
C THR A 1 26.56 -1.86 -2.85
N ASN A 2 25.40 -1.59 -2.21
CA ASN A 2 24.73 -2.60 -1.39
C ASN A 2 24.27 -3.76 -2.28
N LYS A 3 24.62 -5.01 -1.92
CA LYS A 3 24.27 -6.21 -2.69
C LYS A 3 22.76 -6.41 -2.85
N PHE A 4 21.96 -5.85 -1.95
CA PHE A 4 20.50 -5.88 -1.99
C PHE A 4 19.87 -4.64 -2.63
N SER A 5 20.64 -3.79 -3.31
CA SER A 5 20.05 -2.63 -4.00
C SER A 5 19.16 -3.05 -5.18
N PHE A 6 18.17 -2.21 -5.53
CA PHE A 6 17.32 -2.45 -6.71
C PHE A 6 18.14 -2.57 -8.01
N ILE A 7 19.23 -1.80 -8.14
CA ILE A 7 20.15 -1.89 -9.28
C ILE A 7 20.88 -3.24 -9.29
N SER A 8 21.32 -3.74 -8.13
CA SER A 8 21.91 -5.08 -8.01
C SER A 8 20.93 -6.17 -8.43
N TYR A 9 19.66 -6.06 -8.02
CA TYR A 9 18.59 -6.94 -8.49
C TYR A 9 18.44 -6.91 -10.01
N LEU A 10 18.26 -5.72 -10.61
CA LEU A 10 18.12 -5.58 -12.06
C LEU A 10 19.31 -6.14 -12.84
N HIS A 11 20.52 -5.95 -12.32
CA HIS A 11 21.73 -6.52 -12.91
C HIS A 11 21.72 -8.06 -12.81
N SER A 12 21.46 -8.61 -11.62
CA SER A 12 21.40 -10.06 -11.38
C SER A 12 20.30 -10.76 -12.18
N THR A 13 19.19 -10.09 -12.47
CA THR A 13 18.10 -10.62 -13.30
C THR A 13 18.22 -10.24 -14.78
N LYS A 14 19.35 -9.64 -15.21
CA LYS A 14 19.60 -9.21 -16.60
C LYS A 14 18.54 -8.25 -17.17
N LYS A 15 17.90 -7.46 -16.30
CA LYS A 15 16.87 -6.48 -16.66
C LYS A 15 17.40 -5.05 -16.72
N LEU A 16 18.60 -4.76 -16.24
CA LEU A 16 19.11 -3.39 -16.06
C LEU A 16 18.99 -2.52 -17.32
N TYR A 17 19.53 -2.97 -18.46
CA TYR A 17 19.45 -2.20 -19.71
C TYR A 17 18.02 -2.08 -20.24
N HIS A 18 17.21 -3.14 -20.13
CA HIS A 18 15.80 -3.10 -20.53
C HIS A 18 14.99 -2.13 -19.66
N PHE A 19 15.26 -2.09 -18.36
CA PHE A 19 14.60 -1.17 -17.43
C PHE A 19 14.95 0.28 -17.74
N MET A 20 16.23 0.58 -18.03
CA MET A 20 16.64 1.93 -18.45
C MET A 20 15.99 2.34 -19.78
N ALA A 21 15.95 1.45 -20.76
CA ALA A 21 15.35 1.72 -22.06
C ALA A 21 13.81 1.82 -22.04
N ALA A 22 13.15 1.24 -21.02
CA ALA A 22 11.70 1.28 -20.88
C ALA A 22 11.17 2.62 -20.35
N GLU A 23 12.05 3.48 -19.81
CA GLU A 23 11.72 4.85 -19.36
C GLU A 23 10.44 4.94 -18.50
N PHE A 24 10.26 3.98 -17.58
CA PHE A 24 9.12 4.01 -16.67
C PHE A 24 9.16 5.27 -15.81
N SER A 25 8.04 6.01 -15.76
CA SER A 25 7.89 7.15 -14.85
C SER A 25 7.97 6.73 -13.38
N ASN A 26 7.49 5.53 -13.06
CA ASN A 26 7.53 4.91 -11.74
C ASN A 26 7.79 3.40 -11.86
N ILE A 27 8.47 2.82 -10.87
CA ILE A 27 8.71 1.36 -10.85
C ILE A 27 7.36 0.63 -10.72
N PRO A 28 7.03 -0.30 -11.63
CA PRO A 28 5.81 -1.09 -11.50
C PRO A 28 5.77 -1.90 -10.20
N ARG A 29 4.63 -1.92 -9.51
CA ARG A 29 4.48 -2.63 -8.21
C ARG A 29 4.86 -4.11 -8.28
N PHE A 30 4.53 -4.79 -9.38
CA PHE A 30 4.89 -6.19 -9.56
C PHE A 30 6.41 -6.39 -9.66
N GLU A 31 7.13 -5.43 -10.25
CA GLU A 31 8.59 -5.49 -10.38
C GLU A 31 9.26 -5.21 -9.04
N PHE A 32 8.73 -4.25 -8.27
CA PHE A 32 9.20 -3.99 -6.91
C PHE A 32 8.91 -5.17 -5.96
N ASN A 33 7.76 -5.85 -6.12
CA ASN A 33 7.47 -7.11 -5.43
C ASN A 33 8.44 -8.23 -5.81
N ASN A 34 8.81 -8.37 -7.09
CA ASN A 34 9.82 -9.32 -7.54
C ASN A 34 11.19 -9.03 -6.92
N TYR A 35 11.57 -7.75 -6.85
CA TYR A 35 12.77 -7.30 -6.16
C TYR A 35 12.77 -7.70 -4.67
N TYR A 36 11.67 -7.45 -3.94
CA TYR A 36 11.58 -7.87 -2.54
C TYR A 36 11.65 -9.38 -2.35
N LYS A 37 10.99 -10.15 -3.22
CA LYS A 37 11.09 -11.60 -3.21
C LYS A 37 12.54 -12.06 -3.42
N TRP A 38 13.21 -11.51 -4.44
CA TRP A 38 14.62 -11.80 -4.72
C TRP A 38 15.54 -11.47 -3.56
N ALA A 39 15.31 -10.35 -2.87
CA ALA A 39 16.10 -9.98 -1.69
C ALA A 39 15.83 -10.94 -0.52
N ALA A 40 14.56 -11.26 -0.27
CA ALA A 40 14.15 -12.13 0.85
C ALA A 40 14.68 -13.56 0.72
N GLU A 41 14.75 -14.12 -0.50
CA GLU A 41 15.30 -15.46 -0.76
C GLU A 41 16.79 -15.58 -0.40
N GLN A 42 17.50 -14.47 -0.28
CA GLN A 42 18.94 -14.42 0.02
C GLN A 42 19.24 -14.01 1.47
N LEU A 43 18.24 -13.59 2.25
CA LEU A 43 18.42 -13.17 3.63
C LEU A 43 18.44 -14.39 4.56
N PRO A 44 19.50 -14.56 5.38
CA PRO A 44 19.52 -15.62 6.38
C PRO A 44 18.48 -15.36 7.47
N GLY A 45 17.90 -16.42 8.02
CA GLY A 45 16.93 -16.32 9.12
C GLY A 45 15.52 -15.88 8.71
N MET A 46 15.19 -15.91 7.41
CA MET A 46 13.82 -15.73 6.95
C MET A 46 13.03 -17.02 7.08
N HIS A 47 11.89 -16.92 7.76
CA HIS A 47 11.00 -18.04 8.03
C HIS A 47 9.57 -17.67 7.62
N PHE A 48 9.15 -18.21 6.48
CA PHE A 48 7.80 -18.01 5.94
C PHE A 48 6.83 -19.07 6.46
N ASP A 49 5.54 -18.79 6.27
CA ASP A 49 4.43 -19.65 6.70
C ASP A 49 4.49 -19.99 8.20
N GLU A 50 5.00 -19.06 9.01
CA GLU A 50 5.17 -19.21 10.46
C GLU A 50 4.51 -18.03 11.16
N TRP A 51 3.36 -18.28 11.78
CA TRP A 51 2.58 -17.23 12.45
C TRP A 51 3.09 -17.04 13.87
N VAL A 52 3.30 -15.80 14.30
CA VAL A 52 3.56 -15.48 15.72
C VAL A 52 2.21 -15.38 16.43
N ASN A 53 2.00 -16.28 17.39
CA ASN A 53 0.73 -16.39 18.12
C ASN A 53 0.79 -15.61 19.44
N GLU A 54 1.93 -15.66 20.12
CA GLU A 54 2.10 -15.08 21.45
C GLU A 54 3.55 -14.68 21.67
N VAL A 55 3.75 -13.60 22.44
CA VAL A 55 5.06 -13.15 22.89
C VAL A 55 4.99 -12.91 24.39
N GLN A 56 5.87 -13.60 25.13
CA GLN A 56 6.04 -13.43 26.57
C GLN A 56 7.42 -12.84 26.85
N TYR A 57 7.57 -12.12 27.96
CA TYR A 57 8.86 -11.60 28.43
C TYR A 57 9.17 -12.17 29.81
N GLU A 58 10.18 -13.02 29.88
CA GLU A 58 10.56 -13.79 31.08
C GLU A 58 12.08 -13.82 31.21
N GLU A 59 12.60 -13.67 32.42
CA GLU A 59 14.03 -13.83 32.73
C GLU A 59 14.96 -13.02 31.80
N GLY A 60 14.54 -11.81 31.42
CA GLY A 60 15.32 -10.92 30.56
C GLY A 60 15.30 -11.26 29.07
N ASN A 61 14.49 -12.22 28.63
CA ASN A 61 14.36 -12.62 27.22
C ASN A 61 12.90 -12.63 26.77
N PHE A 62 12.69 -12.35 25.49
CA PHE A 62 11.43 -12.62 24.80
C PHE A 62 11.33 -14.10 24.46
N ARG A 63 10.21 -14.72 24.83
CA ARG A 63 9.78 -16.05 24.42
C ARG A 63 8.66 -15.89 23.39
N VAL A 64 8.99 -16.11 22.13
CA VAL A 64 8.08 -15.95 20.99
C VAL A 64 7.52 -17.31 20.62
N HIS A 65 6.22 -17.49 20.81
CA HIS A 65 5.49 -18.68 20.42
C HIS A 65 4.98 -18.51 18.99
N THR A 66 5.42 -19.38 18.10
CA THR A 66 4.96 -19.41 16.73
C THR A 66 4.11 -20.64 16.45
N SER A 67 3.52 -20.72 15.26
CA SER A 67 2.80 -21.89 14.77
C SER A 67 3.71 -23.11 14.56
N LYS A 68 5.04 -22.96 14.62
CA LYS A 68 6.01 -24.03 14.35
C LYS A 68 6.97 -24.32 15.51
N ARG A 69 7.29 -23.33 16.36
CA ARG A 69 8.34 -23.44 17.40
C ARG A 69 8.25 -22.33 18.44
N ILE A 70 9.12 -22.40 19.44
CA ILE A 70 9.37 -21.34 20.41
C ILE A 70 10.75 -20.77 20.15
N ILE A 71 10.85 -19.44 20.06
CA ILE A 71 12.09 -18.71 19.81
C ILE A 71 12.41 -17.85 21.03
N LEU A 72 13.62 -17.98 21.56
CA LEU A 72 14.13 -17.10 22.61
C LEU A 72 14.98 -15.99 21.97
N ALA A 73 14.69 -14.73 22.31
CA ALA A 73 15.38 -13.57 21.76
C ALA A 73 15.59 -12.49 22.81
N LYS A 74 16.72 -11.78 22.75
CA LYS A 74 17.00 -10.63 23.63
C LYS A 74 16.27 -9.35 23.20
N ASN A 75 16.04 -9.21 21.90
CA ASN A 75 15.42 -8.03 21.30
C ASN A 75 14.26 -8.47 20.41
N LEU A 76 13.21 -7.66 20.36
CA LEU A 76 12.05 -7.86 19.52
C LEU A 76 11.85 -6.63 18.63
N ILE A 77 11.67 -6.86 17.33
CA ILE A 77 11.32 -5.82 16.36
C ILE A 77 9.96 -6.21 15.76
N LEU A 78 8.98 -5.31 15.87
CA LEU A 78 7.63 -5.52 15.36
C LEU A 78 7.47 -4.83 14.00
N GLY A 79 7.35 -5.62 12.94
CA GLY A 79 7.16 -5.17 11.56
C GLY A 79 5.94 -5.82 10.91
N ILE A 80 4.82 -5.89 11.62
CA ILE A 80 3.63 -6.68 11.23
C ILE A 80 2.69 -5.98 10.23
N GLY A 81 3.00 -4.74 9.85
CA GLY A 81 2.14 -3.93 8.98
C GLY A 81 0.84 -3.49 9.66
N SER A 82 -0.16 -3.16 8.86
CA SER A 82 -1.48 -2.71 9.31
C SER A 82 -2.56 -3.74 8.96
N ILE A 83 -3.66 -3.71 9.73
CA ILE A 83 -4.86 -4.50 9.44
C ILE A 83 -5.88 -3.67 8.63
N PRO A 84 -6.67 -4.30 7.75
CA PRO A 84 -7.82 -3.66 7.09
C PRO A 84 -8.74 -2.94 8.09
N TYR A 85 -9.12 -1.72 7.77
CA TYR A 85 -10.08 -0.94 8.57
C TYR A 85 -11.44 -0.91 7.86
N PHE A 86 -12.48 -1.27 8.59
CA PHE A 86 -13.86 -1.16 8.16
C PHE A 86 -14.60 -0.14 9.03
N PRO A 87 -15.33 0.83 8.45
CA PRO A 87 -16.22 1.69 9.21
C PRO A 87 -17.24 0.85 9.98
N GLU A 88 -17.58 1.21 11.21
CA GLU A 88 -18.48 0.43 12.09
C GLU A 88 -19.80 0.06 11.41
N HIS A 89 -20.37 0.99 10.63
CA HIS A 89 -21.63 0.81 9.92
C HIS A 89 -21.51 -0.07 8.66
N ALA A 90 -20.29 -0.28 8.15
CA ALA A 90 -20.04 -1.17 7.02
C ALA A 90 -20.06 -2.65 7.44
N VAL A 91 -19.85 -2.95 8.73
CA VAL A 91 -19.67 -4.31 9.27
C VAL A 91 -20.93 -5.18 9.13
N LEU A 92 -22.11 -4.59 9.03
CA LEU A 92 -23.39 -5.31 9.03
C LEU A 92 -23.69 -6.10 7.74
N ASP A 93 -23.04 -5.77 6.60
CA ASP A 93 -23.28 -6.38 5.29
C ASP A 93 -22.01 -6.99 4.63
N ILE A 94 -20.89 -7.07 5.36
CA ILE A 94 -19.58 -7.49 4.83
C ILE A 94 -19.64 -8.90 4.22
N ASP A 95 -20.36 -9.82 4.85
CA ASP A 95 -20.26 -11.23 4.53
C ASP A 95 -20.83 -11.61 3.15
N ARG A 96 -21.43 -10.69 2.39
CA ARG A 96 -21.97 -11.00 1.06
C ARG A 96 -21.59 -10.03 -0.06
N HIS A 97 -21.45 -8.73 0.20
CA HIS A 97 -21.32 -7.74 -0.89
C HIS A 97 -20.35 -6.58 -0.64
N ALA A 98 -19.67 -6.53 0.50
CA ALA A 98 -18.61 -5.55 0.73
C ALA A 98 -17.24 -6.23 0.75
N TYR A 99 -16.25 -5.59 0.13
CA TYR A 99 -14.89 -6.10 0.06
C TYR A 99 -13.92 -5.00 0.46
N HIS A 100 -12.88 -5.35 1.23
CA HIS A 100 -11.81 -4.40 1.46
C HIS A 100 -10.92 -4.27 0.21
N GLY A 101 -10.29 -3.12 0.00
CA GLY A 101 -9.41 -2.89 -1.16
C GLY A 101 -8.27 -3.91 -1.27
N THR A 102 -7.82 -4.49 -0.16
CA THR A 102 -6.79 -5.55 -0.11
C THR A 102 -7.24 -6.88 -0.72
N GLU A 103 -8.54 -7.11 -0.86
CA GLU A 103 -9.10 -8.31 -1.48
C GLU A 103 -9.34 -8.13 -2.98
N TYR A 104 -9.31 -6.89 -3.50
CA TYR A 104 -9.77 -6.56 -4.84
C TYR A 104 -9.11 -7.40 -5.93
N CYS A 105 -7.78 -7.54 -5.89
CA CYS A 105 -7.03 -8.31 -6.88
C CYS A 105 -7.34 -9.82 -6.85
N LYS A 106 -7.88 -10.34 -5.74
CA LYS A 106 -8.27 -11.76 -5.60
C LYS A 106 -9.68 -12.04 -6.11
N LYS A 107 -10.50 -11.00 -6.32
CA LYS A 107 -11.88 -11.16 -6.79
C LYS A 107 -11.93 -11.33 -8.29
N ASN A 108 -12.76 -12.28 -8.74
CA ASN A 108 -13.15 -12.36 -10.14
C ASN A 108 -13.95 -11.11 -10.51
N LYS A 109 -13.47 -10.35 -11.50
CA LYS A 109 -14.09 -9.08 -11.91
C LYS A 109 -15.51 -9.26 -12.44
N GLU A 110 -15.83 -10.43 -12.99
CA GLU A 110 -17.18 -10.81 -13.40
C GLU A 110 -18.23 -10.66 -12.28
N THR A 111 -17.79 -10.72 -11.03
CA THR A 111 -18.65 -10.49 -9.85
C THR A 111 -19.30 -9.11 -9.88
N PHE A 112 -18.71 -8.12 -10.54
CA PHE A 112 -19.19 -6.74 -10.62
C PHE A 112 -20.04 -6.45 -11.85
N ARG A 113 -20.03 -7.34 -12.86
CA ARG A 113 -20.72 -7.12 -14.14
C ARG A 113 -22.21 -6.89 -13.92
N ASN A 114 -22.77 -5.87 -14.59
CA ASN A 114 -24.19 -5.52 -14.54
C ASN A 114 -24.75 -5.22 -13.13
N LYS A 115 -23.89 -4.99 -12.13
CA LYS A 115 -24.31 -4.61 -10.77
C LYS A 115 -24.17 -3.11 -10.54
N LYS A 116 -24.83 -2.62 -9.49
CA LYS A 116 -24.55 -1.31 -8.92
C LYS A 116 -23.38 -1.46 -7.95
N VAL A 117 -22.28 -0.78 -8.21
CA VAL A 117 -21.03 -0.90 -7.45
C VAL A 117 -20.67 0.46 -6.89
N VAL A 118 -20.38 0.51 -5.59
CA VAL A 118 -19.90 1.71 -4.91
C VAL A 118 -18.47 1.48 -4.45
N VAL A 119 -17.56 2.35 -4.87
CA VAL A 119 -16.18 2.40 -4.37
C VAL A 119 -16.12 3.44 -3.27
N VAL A 120 -15.73 3.03 -2.07
CA VAL A 120 -15.65 3.90 -0.89
C VAL A 120 -14.19 4.20 -0.56
N GLY A 121 -13.82 5.48 -0.60
CA GLY A 121 -12.47 5.97 -0.24
C GLY A 121 -11.86 6.83 -1.35
N GLY A 122 -11.41 8.03 -0.99
CA GLY A 122 -10.79 8.99 -1.90
C GLY A 122 -9.26 9.04 -1.84
N GLY A 123 -8.61 7.93 -1.48
CA GLY A 123 -7.15 7.77 -1.56
C GLY A 123 -6.76 6.89 -2.75
N GLN A 124 -5.45 6.68 -2.94
CA GLN A 124 -4.88 5.95 -4.07
C GLN A 124 -5.60 4.62 -4.40
N THR A 125 -5.80 3.75 -3.41
CA THR A 125 -6.45 2.45 -3.63
C THR A 125 -7.87 2.59 -4.17
N GLY A 126 -8.66 3.54 -3.67
CA GLY A 126 -10.01 3.77 -4.15
C GLY A 126 -10.04 4.25 -5.60
N ALA A 127 -9.11 5.14 -5.96
CA ALA A 127 -8.95 5.61 -7.34
C ALA A 127 -8.54 4.49 -8.31
N GLU A 128 -7.57 3.66 -7.92
CA GLU A 128 -7.12 2.50 -8.71
C GLU A 128 -8.25 1.48 -8.94
N VAL A 129 -9.00 1.16 -7.90
CA VAL A 129 -10.15 0.24 -7.99
C VAL A 129 -11.24 0.82 -8.88
N PHE A 130 -11.58 2.10 -8.71
CA PHE A 130 -12.55 2.78 -9.55
C PHE A 130 -12.11 2.77 -11.02
N PHE A 131 -10.87 3.17 -11.29
CA PHE A 131 -10.33 3.22 -12.64
C PHE A 131 -10.30 1.84 -13.32
N ASP A 132 -9.88 0.79 -12.60
CA ASP A 132 -9.88 -0.59 -13.12
C ASP A 132 -11.30 -1.07 -13.45
N LEU A 133 -12.27 -0.85 -12.55
CA LEU A 133 -13.68 -1.22 -12.82
C LEU A 133 -14.29 -0.40 -13.97
N PHE A 134 -13.96 0.88 -14.06
CA PHE A 134 -14.48 1.81 -15.06
C PHE A 134 -13.98 1.49 -16.47
N THR A 135 -12.72 1.07 -16.59
CA THR A 135 -12.08 0.78 -17.88
C THR A 135 -12.15 -0.70 -18.30
N ASN A 136 -12.57 -1.59 -17.40
CA ASN A 136 -12.68 -3.03 -17.69
C ASN A 136 -13.91 -3.34 -18.54
N LYS A 137 -13.74 -3.28 -19.87
CA LYS A 137 -14.77 -3.57 -20.89
C LYS A 137 -15.42 -4.94 -20.75
N THR A 138 -14.71 -5.92 -20.19
CA THR A 138 -15.26 -7.26 -20.00
C THR A 138 -16.16 -7.34 -18.79
N ALA A 139 -15.92 -6.60 -17.72
CA ALA A 139 -16.64 -6.76 -16.45
C ALA A 139 -17.36 -5.49 -15.98
N LEU A 140 -17.87 -4.68 -16.93
CA LEU A 140 -18.46 -3.38 -16.63
C LEU A 140 -19.64 -3.48 -15.65
N PRO A 141 -19.61 -2.70 -14.55
CA PRO A 141 -20.78 -2.48 -13.71
C PRO A 141 -21.94 -1.82 -14.48
N LYS A 142 -23.18 -2.05 -14.02
CA LYS A 142 -24.36 -1.31 -14.52
C LYS A 142 -24.34 0.15 -14.06
N GLU A 143 -23.86 0.38 -12.85
CA GLU A 143 -23.72 1.69 -12.24
C GLU A 143 -22.47 1.66 -11.37
N LEU A 144 -21.60 2.67 -11.49
CA LEU A 144 -20.38 2.78 -10.71
C LEU A 144 -20.35 4.14 -10.03
N THR A 145 -20.34 4.14 -8.70
CA THR A 145 -20.30 5.35 -7.87
C THR A 145 -19.00 5.39 -7.08
N TRP A 146 -18.31 6.53 -7.07
CA TRP A 146 -17.12 6.73 -6.24
C TRP A 146 -17.42 7.76 -5.15
N ILE A 147 -17.27 7.36 -3.88
CA ILE A 147 -17.56 8.23 -2.74
C ILE A 147 -16.33 8.42 -1.86
N SER A 148 -16.22 9.63 -1.29
CA SER A 148 -15.16 10.03 -0.37
C SER A 148 -15.74 10.89 0.75
N ARG A 149 -15.11 10.83 1.93
CA ARG A 149 -15.41 11.79 3.02
C ARG A 149 -14.83 13.17 2.77
N ARG A 150 -13.87 13.29 1.85
CA ARG A 150 -13.28 14.58 1.44
C ARG A 150 -14.20 15.26 0.43
N SER A 151 -14.18 16.59 0.42
CA SER A 151 -14.92 17.39 -0.56
C SER A 151 -14.44 17.17 -2.00
N LEU A 152 -13.16 16.83 -2.19
CA LEU A 152 -12.52 16.64 -3.49
C LEU A 152 -11.59 15.42 -3.48
N PHE A 153 -11.37 14.86 -4.67
CA PHE A 153 -10.30 13.89 -4.94
C PHE A 153 -9.02 14.66 -5.23
N ASN A 154 -8.25 14.92 -4.19
CA ASN A 154 -7.02 15.71 -4.30
C ASN A 154 -5.84 14.86 -4.74
N PRO A 155 -4.96 15.42 -5.60
CA PRO A 155 -3.72 14.75 -5.95
C PRO A 155 -2.82 14.61 -4.72
N MET A 156 -1.90 13.64 -4.79
CA MET A 156 -0.79 13.53 -3.86
C MET A 156 0.19 14.70 -4.09
N GLU A 157 0.66 15.29 -3.00
CA GLU A 157 1.61 16.39 -3.05
C GLU A 157 3.03 15.83 -3.14
N GLU A 158 3.63 15.93 -4.33
CA GLU A 158 4.91 15.32 -4.67
C GLU A 158 5.98 16.37 -5.03
N SER A 159 5.74 17.66 -4.76
CA SER A 159 6.75 18.70 -5.03
C SER A 159 8.03 18.46 -4.22
N PRO A 160 9.21 18.83 -4.75
CA PRO A 160 10.50 18.60 -4.08
C PRO A 160 10.57 19.13 -2.63
N PHE A 161 9.97 20.29 -2.35
CA PHE A 161 9.93 20.84 -0.99
C PHE A 161 9.05 20.02 -0.05
N HIS A 162 7.95 19.45 -0.54
CA HIS A 162 7.11 18.58 0.26
C HIS A 162 7.77 17.22 0.48
N THR A 163 8.51 16.69 -0.50
CA THR A 163 9.16 15.38 -0.34
C THR A 163 10.33 15.40 0.65
N GLU A 164 10.85 16.57 1.02
CA GLU A 164 11.84 16.71 2.09
C GLU A 164 11.36 16.14 3.43
N ILE A 165 10.04 16.07 3.67
CA ILE A 165 9.48 15.47 4.89
C ILE A 165 9.79 13.97 5.02
N PHE A 166 10.13 13.31 3.92
CA PHE A 166 10.49 11.88 3.89
C PHE A 166 12.00 11.63 4.05
N THR A 167 12.78 12.68 4.33
CA THR A 167 14.23 12.55 4.55
C THR A 167 14.55 12.08 5.98
N PRO A 168 15.72 11.43 6.18
CA PRO A 168 16.17 11.06 7.53
C PRO A 168 16.25 12.25 8.49
N TYR A 169 16.70 13.41 8.02
CA TYR A 169 16.81 14.61 8.82
C TYR A 169 15.44 15.08 9.35
N PHE A 170 14.41 15.11 8.49
CA PHE A 170 13.08 15.49 8.92
C PHE A 170 12.50 14.50 9.95
N SER A 171 12.81 13.21 9.83
CA SER A 171 12.41 12.20 10.82
C SER A 171 12.99 12.51 12.22
N GLU A 172 14.25 12.95 12.29
CA GLU A 172 14.88 13.37 13.54
C GLU A 172 14.21 14.63 14.12
N CYS A 173 13.96 15.64 13.28
CA CYS A 173 13.23 16.84 13.66
C CYS A 173 11.83 16.49 14.19
N PHE A 174 11.06 15.72 13.43
CA PHE A 174 9.71 15.28 13.81
C PHE A 174 9.73 14.52 15.13
N TYR A 175 10.70 13.63 15.34
CA TYR A 175 10.80 12.86 16.58
C TYR A 175 10.96 13.74 17.82
N SER A 176 11.72 14.85 17.71
CA SER A 176 11.96 15.79 18.80
C SER A 176 10.79 16.69 19.17
N LEU A 177 9.73 16.75 18.34
CA LEU A 177 8.54 17.56 18.61
C LEU A 177 7.69 16.98 19.75
N ASP A 178 6.96 17.87 20.42
CA ASP A 178 5.88 17.48 21.33
C ASP A 178 4.68 16.89 20.56
N LEU A 179 3.75 16.27 21.28
CA LEU A 179 2.62 15.54 20.69
C LEU A 179 1.67 16.47 19.91
N ASP A 180 1.36 17.65 20.42
CA ASP A 180 0.43 18.59 19.76
C ASP A 180 1.03 19.11 18.45
N SER A 181 2.32 19.43 18.46
CA SER A 181 3.06 19.79 17.24
C SER A 181 3.08 18.67 16.21
N LYS A 182 3.28 17.41 16.64
CA LYS A 182 3.25 16.23 15.75
C LYS A 182 1.88 16.06 15.09
N GLU A 183 0.81 16.14 15.87
CA GLU A 183 -0.56 15.98 15.36
C GLU A 183 -0.92 17.07 14.35
N LYS A 184 -0.58 18.33 14.64
CA LYS A 184 -0.79 19.45 13.72
C LYS A 184 -0.04 19.26 12.40
N LEU A 185 1.22 18.85 12.48
CA LEU A 185 2.06 18.65 11.30
C LEU A 185 1.54 17.50 10.41
N LEU A 186 1.16 16.38 11.02
CA LEU A 186 0.56 15.25 10.30
C LEU A 186 -0.76 15.64 9.62
N ALA A 187 -1.60 16.45 10.29
CA ALA A 187 -2.84 16.94 9.71
C ALA A 187 -2.60 17.87 8.52
N GLN A 188 -1.58 18.75 8.60
CA GLN A 188 -1.21 19.68 7.52
C GLN A 188 -0.68 18.96 6.28
N HIS A 189 0.18 17.95 6.46
CA HIS A 189 0.82 17.24 5.35
C HIS A 189 0.10 15.95 4.94
N LYS A 190 -1.18 15.82 5.27
CA LYS A 190 -1.98 14.63 4.96
C LYS A 190 -1.96 14.24 3.48
N LEU A 191 -1.89 15.20 2.57
CA LEU A 191 -1.88 14.95 1.13
C LEU A 191 -0.52 14.48 0.60
N ALA A 192 0.55 14.52 1.40
CA ALA A 192 1.83 13.93 1.03
C ALA A 192 1.80 12.40 1.05
N SER A 193 0.87 11.77 1.79
CA SER A 193 0.70 10.32 1.86
C SER A 193 -0.67 9.82 1.40
N ASP A 194 -1.74 10.57 1.69
CA ASP A 194 -3.10 10.07 1.51
C ASP A 194 -3.78 10.64 0.26
N GLY A 195 -3.02 11.23 -0.66
CA GLY A 195 -3.54 11.72 -1.94
C GLY A 195 -3.80 10.60 -2.96
N VAL A 196 -4.15 11.00 -4.18
CA VAL A 196 -4.21 10.12 -5.36
C VAL A 196 -3.13 10.56 -6.35
N SER A 197 -2.45 9.65 -7.01
CA SER A 197 -1.47 10.02 -8.03
C SER A 197 -2.13 10.85 -9.14
N SER A 198 -1.46 11.94 -9.52
CA SER A 198 -1.98 12.88 -10.52
C SER A 198 -2.31 12.19 -11.83
N ASP A 199 -1.48 11.22 -12.25
CA ASP A 199 -1.71 10.43 -13.46
C ASP A 199 -3.03 9.66 -13.44
N ILE A 200 -3.40 9.05 -12.31
CA ILE A 200 -4.66 8.31 -12.20
C ILE A 200 -5.86 9.26 -12.26
N LEU A 201 -5.80 10.40 -11.55
CA LEU A 201 -6.88 11.38 -11.62
C LEU A 201 -7.07 11.90 -13.05
N GLN A 202 -5.98 12.21 -13.74
CA GLN A 202 -6.03 12.65 -15.14
C GLN A 202 -6.60 11.56 -16.06
N ASN A 203 -6.19 10.31 -15.89
CA ASN A 203 -6.68 9.20 -16.71
C ASN A 203 -8.16 8.91 -16.46
N ILE A 204 -8.62 8.93 -15.20
CA ILE A 204 -10.04 8.85 -14.87
C ILE A 204 -10.82 9.96 -15.59
N TYR A 205 -10.32 11.21 -15.53
CA TYR A 205 -11.01 12.34 -16.15
C TYR A 205 -11.04 12.24 -17.69
N LYS A 206 -9.97 11.74 -18.31
CA LYS A 206 -9.95 11.46 -19.76
C LYS A 206 -10.96 10.40 -20.15
N GLU A 207 -11.05 9.30 -19.39
CA GLU A 207 -12.04 8.25 -19.65
C GLU A 207 -13.48 8.78 -19.45
N LEU A 208 -13.71 9.63 -18.45
CA LEU A 208 -15.02 10.28 -18.24
C LEU A 208 -15.42 11.20 -19.40
N TYR A 209 -14.46 11.83 -20.09
CA TYR A 209 -14.77 12.67 -21.25
C TYR A 209 -15.31 11.88 -22.46
N PHE A 210 -14.91 10.61 -22.59
CA PHE A 210 -15.30 9.76 -23.72
C PHE A 210 -16.54 8.90 -23.48
N ASN A 211 -17.05 8.85 -22.25
CA ASN A 211 -18.23 8.07 -21.86
C ASN A 211 -19.42 8.98 -21.51
#